data_AF-A0A838K4D3-F1
#
_entry.id   AF-A0A838K4D3-F1
#
_cell.length_a   1.000
_cell.length_b   1.000
_cell.length_c   1.000
_cell.angle_alpha   90.00
_cell.angle_beta   90.00
_cell.angle_gamma   90.00
#
_symmetry.space_group_name_H-M   'P 1'
#
loop_
_entity.id
_entity.type
_entity.pdbx_description
1 polymer ?
#
loop_
_entity_poly.entity_id
_entity_poly.type
_entity_poly.pdbx_seq_one_letter_code
_entity_poly.pdbx_strand_id
1 'polypeptide(L)'
;MKLTEQHRYDAAPEAVWAMLCDPAFRDDVCRATGAQQWEVDIDADTTGGTVRVTRQIAAQVSDALKKFVGDTVTIVQTERWGAAGGDGARSS
;
A
#
# COMPACT_ATOMS: atom_id res chain seq x y z
N MET A 1 -11.73 15.11 4.66
CA MET A 1 -11.45 15.09 3.21
C MET A 1 -11.71 13.68 2.70
N LYS A 2 -12.45 13.51 1.60
CA LYS A 2 -12.70 12.21 0.97
C LYS A 2 -12.09 12.23 -0.43
N LEU A 3 -11.10 11.38 -0.67
CA LEU A 3 -10.50 11.17 -1.98
C LEU A 3 -10.98 9.81 -2.49
N THR A 4 -11.38 9.74 -3.75
CA THR A 4 -11.76 8.50 -4.43
C THR A 4 -10.90 8.36 -5.68
N GLU A 5 -10.27 7.20 -5.84
CA GLU A 5 -9.48 6.84 -7.01
C GLU A 5 -9.86 5.42 -7.43
N GLN A 6 -9.82 5.12 -8.73
CA GLN A 6 -10.13 3.81 -9.29
C GLN A 6 -9.01 3.38 -10.23
N HIS A 7 -8.48 2.18 -10.00
CA HIS A 7 -7.46 1.57 -10.85
C HIS A 7 -8.09 0.40 -11.60
N ARG A 8 -7.78 0.27 -12.89
CA ARG A 8 -8.24 -0.85 -13.72
C ARG A 8 -7.03 -1.67 -14.15
N TYR A 9 -7.07 -2.95 -13.84
CA TYR A 9 -6.09 -3.94 -14.28
C TYR A 9 -6.70 -4.80 -15.39
N ASP A 10 -5.98 -4.97 -16.48
CA ASP A 10 -6.36 -5.90 -17.55
C ASP A 10 -5.86 -7.32 -17.21
N ALA A 11 -6.36 -7.85 -16.10
CA ALA A 11 -5.97 -9.13 -15.54
C ALA A 11 -7.12 -9.75 -14.74
N ALA A 12 -7.07 -11.08 -14.55
CA ALA A 12 -8.01 -11.80 -13.70
C ALA A 12 -7.87 -11.37 -12.23
N PRO A 13 -8.96 -11.34 -11.44
CA PRO A 13 -8.92 -10.94 -10.02
C PRO A 13 -7.89 -11.70 -9.19
N GLU A 14 -7.66 -12.98 -9.48
CA GLU A 14 -6.68 -13.82 -8.80
C GLU A 14 -5.24 -13.38 -9.08
N ALA A 15 -4.96 -12.95 -10.32
CA ALA A 15 -3.66 -12.42 -10.69
C ALA A 15 -3.41 -11.06 -10.04
N VAL A 16 -4.43 -10.21 -9.96
CA VAL A 16 -4.34 -8.93 -9.24
C VAL A 16 -4.14 -9.17 -7.74
N TRP A 17 -4.84 -10.14 -7.15
CA TRP A 17 -4.64 -10.50 -5.75
C TRP A 17 -3.21 -10.99 -5.48
N ALA A 18 -2.70 -11.89 -6.33
CA ALA A 18 -1.32 -12.37 -6.22
C ALA A 18 -0.31 -11.22 -6.30
N MET A 19 -0.50 -10.27 -7.23
CA MET A 19 0.33 -9.07 -7.34
C MET A 19 0.24 -8.17 -6.10
N LEU A 20 -0.96 -7.96 -5.55
CA LEU A 20 -1.15 -7.18 -4.33
C LEU A 20 -0.50 -7.86 -3.11
N CYS A 21 -0.37 -9.18 -3.09
CA CYS A 21 0.31 -9.92 -2.03
C CYS A 21 1.81 -10.18 -2.33
N ASP A 22 2.37 -9.62 -3.39
CA ASP A 22 3.78 -9.78 -3.75
C ASP A 22 4.64 -8.66 -3.13
N PRO A 23 5.62 -8.99 -2.25
CA PRO A 23 6.55 -8.01 -1.71
C PRO A 23 7.31 -7.22 -2.79
N ALA A 24 7.67 -7.84 -3.92
CA ALA A 24 8.41 -7.17 -4.98
C ALA A 24 7.60 -6.04 -5.63
N PHE A 25 6.30 -6.29 -5.85
CA PHE A 25 5.38 -5.25 -6.32
C PHE A 25 5.26 -4.11 -5.29
N ARG A 26 5.19 -4.43 -4.00
CA ARG A 26 5.14 -3.40 -2.94
C ARG A 26 6.42 -2.58 -2.86
N ASP A 27 7.57 -3.19 -3.07
CA ASP A 27 8.86 -2.50 -3.16
C ASP A 27 8.90 -1.52 -4.35
N ASP A 28 8.39 -1.95 -5.51
CA ASP A 28 8.31 -1.08 -6.70
C ASP A 28 7.39 0.12 -6.47
N VAL A 29 6.24 -0.09 -5.82
CA VAL A 29 5.35 1.01 -5.42
C VAL A 29 6.04 1.96 -4.45
N CYS A 30 6.81 1.47 -3.46
CA CYS A 30 7.56 2.32 -2.54
C CYS A 30 8.61 3.16 -3.27
N ARG A 31 9.38 2.56 -4.18
CA ARG A 31 10.33 3.28 -5.04
C ARG A 31 9.63 4.35 -5.88
N ALA A 32 8.56 3.99 -6.57
CA ALA A 32 7.80 4.89 -7.45
C ALA A 32 7.14 6.06 -6.70
N THR A 33 6.82 5.87 -5.41
CA THR A 33 6.22 6.90 -4.55
C THR A 33 7.23 7.71 -3.75
N GLY A 34 8.53 7.51 -4.00
CA GLY A 34 9.60 8.32 -3.41
C GLY A 34 9.93 7.95 -1.95
N ALA A 35 9.65 6.71 -1.54
CA ALA A 35 10.09 6.21 -0.25
C ALA A 35 11.62 6.12 -0.19
N GLN A 36 12.19 6.57 0.93
CA GLN A 36 13.63 6.51 1.21
C GLN A 36 13.97 5.25 2.03
N GLN A 37 13.02 4.80 2.85
CA GLN A 37 13.08 3.59 3.65
C GLN A 37 11.68 3.00 3.73
N TRP A 38 11.55 1.67 3.71
CA TRP A 38 10.27 1.01 3.88
C TRP A 38 10.40 -0.40 4.43
N GLU A 39 9.30 -0.89 4.97
CA GLU A 39 9.09 -2.25 5.46
C GLU A 39 7.75 -2.76 4.90
N VAL A 40 7.75 -3.98 4.38
CA VAL A 40 6.59 -4.66 3.81
C VAL A 40 6.32 -5.92 4.62
N ASP A 41 5.12 -6.01 5.18
CA ASP A 41 4.64 -7.15 5.94
C ASP A 41 3.32 -7.63 5.31
N ILE A 42 3.30 -8.89 4.89
CA ILE A 42 2.18 -9.49 4.18
C ILE A 42 1.81 -10.78 4.90
N ASP A 43 0.60 -10.79 5.46
CA ASP A 43 -0.03 -11.96 6.07
C ASP A 43 -1.32 -12.23 5.33
N ALA A 44 -1.27 -13.12 4.34
CA ALA A 44 -2.38 -13.37 3.44
C ALA A 44 -2.43 -14.82 2.97
N ASP A 45 -3.63 -15.35 2.87
CA ASP A 45 -3.94 -16.69 2.39
C ASP A 45 -5.20 -16.72 1.51
N THR A 46 -5.78 -17.91 1.33
CA THR A 46 -6.99 -18.10 0.52
C THR A 46 -8.24 -17.46 1.13
N THR A 47 -8.26 -17.22 2.44
CA THR A 47 -9.37 -16.64 3.19
C THR A 47 -9.32 -15.12 3.30
N GLY A 48 -8.24 -14.49 2.84
CA GLY A 48 -8.04 -13.05 2.95
C GLY A 48 -6.65 -12.72 3.45
N GLY A 49 -6.48 -11.52 4.00
CA GLY A 49 -5.21 -11.13 4.58
C GLY A 49 -5.07 -9.65 4.90
N THR A 50 -3.92 -9.32 5.46
CA THR A 50 -3.45 -7.97 5.71
C THR A 50 -2.18 -7.71 4.90
N VAL A 51 -2.13 -6.58 4.22
CA VAL A 51 -0.89 -6.03 3.67
C VAL A 51 -0.57 -4.73 4.42
N ARG A 52 0.55 -4.72 5.12
CA ARG A 52 1.06 -3.57 5.87
C ARG A 52 2.33 -3.06 5.21
N VAL A 53 2.33 -1.78 4.87
CA VAL A 53 3.52 -1.09 4.34
C VAL A 53 3.79 0.11 5.21
N THR A 54 4.98 0.15 5.81
CA THR A 54 5.49 1.33 6.52
C THR A 54 6.54 1.96 5.63
N ARG A 55 6.42 3.26 5.31
CA ARG A 55 7.39 3.96 4.47
C ARG A 55 7.71 5.34 5.00
N GLN A 56 8.96 5.76 4.85
CA GLN A 56 9.41 7.12 5.11
C GLN A 56 9.62 7.86 3.80
N ILE A 57 8.99 9.04 3.69
CA ILE A 57 9.14 9.94 2.54
C ILE A 57 9.62 11.31 3.01
N ALA A 58 10.23 12.08 2.12
CA ALA A 58 10.58 13.46 2.41
C ALA A 58 9.33 14.28 2.78
N ALA A 59 9.43 15.10 3.82
CA ALA A 59 8.35 15.97 4.26
C ALA A 59 8.11 17.08 3.23
N GLN A 60 7.00 16.99 2.51
CA GLN A 60 6.57 18.00 1.52
C GLN A 60 5.84 19.17 2.20
N VAL A 61 6.54 19.81 3.15
CA VAL A 61 6.06 20.97 3.92
C VAL A 61 7.08 22.10 3.84
N SER A 62 6.68 23.31 4.25
CA SER A 62 7.60 24.46 4.28
C SER A 62 8.76 24.22 5.25
N ASP A 63 9.92 24.85 5.00
CA ASP A 63 11.10 24.70 5.86
C ASP A 63 10.85 25.17 7.30
N ALA A 64 9.95 26.14 7.49
CA ALA A 64 9.50 26.55 8.81
C ALA A 64 8.78 25.41 9.55
N LEU A 65 8.00 24.58 8.85
CA LEU A 65 7.28 23.43 9.42
C LEU A 65 8.19 22.22 9.64
N LYS A 66 9.21 22.00 8.79
CA LYS A 66 10.19 20.91 8.96
C LYS A 66 10.91 20.96 10.31
N LYS A 67 11.12 22.16 10.87
CA LYS A 67 11.68 22.33 12.22
C LYS A 67 10.88 21.64 13.33
N PHE A 68 9.60 21.36 13.10
CA PHE A 68 8.71 20.71 14.06
C PHE A 68 8.44 19.25 13.74
N VAL A 69 8.29 18.89 12.46
CA VAL A 69 7.94 17.52 12.03
C VAL A 69 9.13 16.67 11.58
N GLY A 70 10.29 17.28 11.41
CA GLY A 70 11.49 16.67 10.83
C GLY A 70 11.52 16.74 9.30
N ASP A 71 12.59 16.18 8.72
CA ASP A 71 12.81 16.16 7.27
C ASP A 71 12.01 15.07 6.54
N THR A 72 11.47 14.11 7.28
CA THR A 72 10.73 12.97 6.74
C THR A 72 9.44 12.73 7.50
N VAL A 73 8.44 12.18 6.82
CA VAL A 73 7.19 11.70 7.42
C VAL A 73 7.10 10.19 7.25
N THR A 74 6.70 9.50 8.32
CA THR A 74 6.39 8.06 8.29
C THR A 74 4.92 7.86 7.94
N ILE A 75 4.66 7.04 6.92
CA ILE A 75 3.33 6.62 6.49
C ILE A 75 3.19 5.14 6.83
N VAL A 76 2.13 4.78 7.57
CA VAL A 76 1.73 3.39 7.80
C VAL A 76 0.45 3.14 7.02
N GLN A 77 0.53 2.30 5.99
CA GLN A 77 -0.60 1.84 5.20
C GLN A 77 -0.97 0.42 5.65
N THR A 78 -2.25 0.18 5.90
CA THR A 78 -2.76 -1.15 6.27
C THR A 78 -3.99 -1.42 5.43
N GLU A 79 -3.86 -2.40 4.55
CA GLU A 79 -4.96 -2.92 3.73
C GLU A 79 -5.44 -4.21 4.34
N ARG A 80 -6.76 -4.36 4.48
CA ARG A 80 -7.39 -5.61 4.89
C ARG A 80 -8.25 -6.12 3.75
N TRP A 81 -8.21 -7.41 3.52
CA TRP A 81 -8.93 -8.07 2.46
C TRP A 81 -9.61 -9.32 3.01
N GLY A 82 -10.90 -9.50 2.71
CA GLY A 82 -11.59 -10.76 2.98
C GLY A 82 -11.34 -11.79 1.88
N ALA A 83 -12.01 -12.93 2.03
CA ALA A 83 -12.00 -14.01 1.05
C ALA A 83 -12.55 -13.54 -0.31
N ALA A 84 -12.12 -14.24 -1.37
CA ALA A 84 -12.70 -14.02 -2.69
C ALA A 84 -14.16 -14.52 -2.73
N GLY A 85 -15.06 -13.67 -3.23
CA GLY A 85 -16.41 -14.05 -3.63
C GLY A 85 -16.41 -14.86 -4.94
N GLY A 86 -17.59 -15.27 -5.40
CA GLY A 86 -17.74 -16.11 -6.59
C GLY A 86 -17.26 -15.46 -7.91
N ASP A 87 -17.12 -14.13 -7.92
CA ASP A 87 -16.60 -13.32 -9.03
C ASP A 87 -15.16 -12.82 -8.79
N GLY A 88 -14.49 -13.30 -7.73
CA GLY A 88 -13.16 -12.88 -7.33
C GLY A 88 -13.12 -11.57 -6.54
N ALA A 89 -14.25 -10.89 -6.33
CA ALA A 89 -14.30 -9.67 -5.53
C ALA A 89 -13.98 -9.96 -4.06
N ARG A 90 -13.30 -9.03 -3.38
CA ARG A 90 -12.93 -9.14 -1.97
C ARG A 90 -13.51 -7.96 -1.20
N SER A 91 -14.12 -8.22 -0.06
CA SER A 91 -14.64 -7.20 0.86
C SER A 91 -13.88 -7.24 2.18
N SER A 92 -13.58 -6.09 2.76
CA SER A 92 -12.87 -5.93 4.05
C SER A 92 -13.80 -5.62 5.21
#